data_AF-A0A1Q5SQS7-F1
#
_entry.id   AF-A0A1Q5SQS7-F1
#
_cell.length_a   1.000
_cell.length_b   1.000
_cell.length_c   1.000
_cell.angle_alpha   90.00
_cell.angle_beta   90.00
_cell.angle_gamma   90.00
#
_symmetry.space_group_name_H-M   'P 1'
#
loop_
_entity.id
_entity.type
_entity.pdbx_description
1 polymer ?
#
loop_
_entity_poly.entity_id
_entity_poly.type
_entity_poly.pdbx_seq_one_letter_code
_entity_poly.pdbx_strand_id
1 'polypeptide(L)'
;MPRANDSTHKIFYKGRSEDFIVFVDDLDTLKKWRGDRSVPLTDVLNGWKIFVTHGHGAQGVLDSASKNALENEFGTSNEDDCLVKILEGGEYQTSAGREREGNKNDSMGSMGITR
;
A
#
# COMPACT_ATOMS: atom_id res chain seq x y z
N MET A 1 -27.91 4.24 7.33
CA MET A 1 -26.81 5.15 7.69
C MET A 1 -25.64 4.87 6.76
N PRO A 2 -25.10 5.84 6.00
CA PRO A 2 -23.87 5.61 5.26
C PRO A 2 -22.78 5.33 6.29
N ARG A 3 -22.30 4.08 6.30
CA ARG A 3 -21.14 3.67 7.08
C ARG A 3 -20.02 4.59 6.63
N ALA A 4 -19.49 5.40 7.55
CA ALA A 4 -18.30 6.21 7.29
C ALA A 4 -17.30 5.30 6.59
N ASN A 5 -17.09 5.57 5.31
CA ASN A 5 -16.22 4.77 4.48
C ASN A 5 -14.81 5.24 4.82
N ASP A 6 -14.37 4.86 6.02
CA ASP A 6 -13.01 4.99 6.53
C ASP A 6 -12.16 4.12 5.61
N SER A 7 -11.87 4.67 4.42
CA SER A 7 -11.12 4.01 3.37
C SER A 7 -9.67 4.06 3.79
N THR A 8 -9.35 3.35 4.85
CA THR A 8 -7.98 3.15 5.30
C THR A 8 -7.25 2.46 4.17
N HIS A 9 -6.34 3.20 3.55
CA HIS A 9 -5.56 2.71 2.44
C HIS A 9 -4.32 2.02 2.99
N LYS A 10 -4.07 0.80 2.53
CA LYS A 10 -2.93 0.00 2.98
C LYS A 10 -1.82 0.16 1.96
N ILE A 11 -0.63 0.52 2.41
CA ILE A 11 0.57 0.51 1.58
C ILE A 11 1.32 -0.77 1.91
N PHE A 12 1.45 -1.65 0.92
CA PHE A 12 2.19 -2.90 1.02
C PHE A 12 3.59 -2.70 0.46
N TYR A 13 4.60 -2.97 1.28
CA TYR A 13 6.00 -2.96 0.87
C TYR A 13 6.57 -4.36 1.00
N LYS A 14 7.02 -4.89 -0.14
CA LYS A 14 7.69 -6.18 -0.20
C LYS A 14 9.17 -5.99 0.12
N GLY A 15 9.57 -6.34 1.33
CA GLY A 15 10.99 -6.38 1.71
C GLY A 15 11.70 -7.61 1.15
N ARG A 16 12.97 -7.76 1.51
CA ARG A 16 13.79 -8.90 1.11
C ARG A 16 13.43 -10.15 1.89
N SER A 17 13.22 -10.03 3.20
CA SER A 17 12.94 -11.14 4.09
C SER A 17 11.53 -11.06 4.68
N GLU A 18 11.08 -9.86 5.01
CA GLU A 18 9.78 -9.59 5.62
C GLU A 18 8.96 -8.63 4.75
N ASP A 19 7.63 -8.77 4.79
CA ASP A 19 6.71 -7.83 4.15
C ASP A 19 6.17 -6.85 5.18
N PHE A 20 6.08 -5.57 4.80
CA PHE A 20 5.66 -4.47 5.66
C PHE A 20 4.39 -3.84 5.13
N ILE A 21 3.52 -3.44 6.04
CA ILE A 21 2.25 -2.78 5.75
C ILE A 21 2.10 -1.56 6.63
N VAL A 22 1.76 -0.43 6.02
CA VAL A 22 1.42 0.80 6.74
C VAL A 22 0.06 1.28 6.31
N PHE A 23 -0.66 1.89 7.24
CA PHE A 23 -1.98 2.44 7.00
C PHE A 23 -1.87 3.94 6.78
N VAL A 24 -2.46 4.42 5.69
CA VAL A 24 -2.58 5.85 5.39
C VAL A 24 -4.05 6.24 5.40
N ASP A 25 -4.30 7.46 5.84
CA ASP A 25 -5.66 8.01 5.91
C ASP A 25 -6.16 8.37 4.51
N ASP A 26 -5.28 9.01 3.72
CA ASP A 26 -5.64 9.53 2.40
C ASP A 26 -4.52 9.34 1.36
N LEU A 27 -4.89 8.81 0.18
CA LEU A 27 -3.97 8.60 -0.94
C LEU A 27 -3.61 9.89 -1.69
N ASP A 28 -4.47 10.89 -1.68
CA ASP A 28 -4.20 12.19 -2.31
C ASP A 28 -3.10 12.91 -1.52
N THR A 29 -3.17 12.90 -0.19
CA THR A 29 -2.12 13.44 0.69
C THR A 29 -0.80 12.69 0.47
N LEU A 30 -0.82 11.37 0.29
CA LEU A 30 0.37 10.59 -0.04
C LEU A 30 0.95 10.94 -1.42
N LYS A 31 0.11 11.14 -2.44
CA LYS A 31 0.56 11.59 -3.77
C LYS A 31 1.17 12.98 -3.71
N LYS A 32 0.56 13.89 -2.95
CA LYS A 32 1.08 15.23 -2.70
C LYS A 32 2.41 15.16 -1.97
N TRP A 33 2.53 14.30 -0.95
CA TRP A 33 3.78 14.06 -0.23
C TRP A 33 4.90 13.53 -1.15
N ARG A 34 4.58 12.62 -2.08
CA ARG A 34 5.55 12.14 -3.09
C ARG A 34 6.03 13.25 -4.03
N GLY A 35 5.20 14.25 -4.30
CA GLY A 35 5.57 15.42 -5.13
C GLY A 35 6.18 16.59 -4.33
N ASP A 36 5.77 16.77 -3.08
CA ASP A 36 6.12 17.88 -2.20
C ASP A 36 6.33 17.37 -0.77
N ARG A 37 7.59 17.28 -0.35
CA ARG A 37 8.00 16.80 0.97
C ARG A 37 7.72 17.80 2.11
N SER A 38 7.00 18.90 1.86
CA SER A 38 6.61 19.84 2.91
C SER A 38 5.45 19.32 3.77
N VAL A 39 4.75 18.28 3.31
CA VAL A 39 3.69 17.61 4.09
C VAL A 39 4.33 16.70 5.14
N PRO A 40 3.96 16.81 6.43
CA PRO A 40 4.49 15.93 7.46
C PRO A 40 3.87 14.53 7.34
N LEU A 41 4.67 13.50 7.60
CA LEU A 41 4.25 12.09 7.57
C LEU A 41 3.06 11.81 8.51
N THR A 42 3.00 12.52 9.64
CA THR A 42 1.86 12.45 10.59
C THR A 42 0.52 12.80 9.96
N ASP A 43 0.49 13.64 8.93
CA ASP A 43 -0.75 14.02 8.23
C ASP A 43 -1.15 12.97 7.17
N VAL A 44 -0.18 12.18 6.70
CA VAL A 44 -0.38 11.12 5.69
C VAL A 44 -0.75 9.80 6.36
N LEU A 45 -0.10 9.47 7.47
CA LEU A 45 -0.18 8.17 8.13
C LEU A 45 -1.33 8.13 9.13
N ASN A 46 -2.06 7.02 9.15
CA ASN A 46 -3.05 6.73 10.20
C ASN A 46 -2.31 6.16 11.43
N GLY A 47 -1.45 6.99 12.02
CA GLY A 47 -0.61 6.64 13.16
C GLY A 47 0.75 6.04 12.81
N TRP A 48 1.65 6.08 13.79
CA TRP A 48 3.02 5.60 13.67
C TRP A 48 3.08 4.13 14.04
N LYS A 49 2.46 3.30 13.19
CA LYS A 49 2.47 1.85 13.35
C LYS A 49 2.79 1.17 12.04
N ILE A 50 3.91 0.47 12.05
CA ILE A 50 4.33 -0.41 10.95
C ILE A 50 3.88 -1.82 11.30
N PHE A 51 3.19 -2.46 10.38
CA PHE A 51 2.77 -3.85 10.51
C PHE A 51 3.64 -4.75 9.62
N VAL A 52 3.82 -5.99 10.03
CA VAL A 52 4.48 -7.03 9.23
C VAL A 52 3.52 -8.19 9.01
N THR A 53 3.62 -8.84 7.86
CA THR A 53 2.81 -10.04 7.55
C THR A 53 3.57 -11.35 7.61
N HIS A 54 4.87 -11.35 7.96
CA HIS A 54 5.70 -12.58 8.01
C HIS A 54 5.58 -13.45 6.75
N GLY A 55 5.44 -12.86 5.55
CA GLY A 55 5.25 -13.61 4.31
C GLY A 55 3.83 -14.17 4.08
N HIS A 56 2.85 -13.91 4.96
CA HIS A 56 1.47 -14.36 4.80
C HIS A 56 0.62 -13.50 3.84
N GLY A 57 1.23 -12.50 3.19
CA GLY A 57 0.57 -11.59 2.25
C GLY A 57 -0.39 -10.59 2.90
N ALA A 58 -0.96 -9.69 2.09
CA ALA A 58 -1.76 -8.54 2.54
C ALA A 58 -3.08 -8.85 3.28
N GLN A 59 -3.48 -10.14 3.32
CA GLN A 59 -4.69 -10.63 4.00
C GLN A 59 -4.35 -11.48 5.25
N GLY A 60 -3.07 -11.65 5.58
CA GLY A 60 -2.61 -12.42 6.72
C GLY A 60 -2.80 -11.72 8.07
N VAL A 61 -2.32 -12.35 9.13
CA VAL A 61 -2.23 -11.71 10.46
C VAL A 61 -1.23 -10.56 10.36
N LEU A 62 -1.69 -9.36 10.72
CA LEU A 62 -0.84 -8.17 10.81
C LEU A 62 -0.28 -8.13 12.22
N ASP A 63 1.02 -8.34 12.36
CA ASP A 63 1.72 -8.14 13.64
C ASP A 63 2.44 -6.79 13.66
N SER A 64 2.75 -6.27 14.84
CA SER A 64 3.48 -4.99 14.95
C SER A 64 4.95 -5.23 14.63
N ALA A 65 5.51 -4.45 13.72
CA ALA A 65 6.92 -4.56 13.37
C ALA A 65 7.79 -4.30 14.62
N SER A 66 8.67 -5.25 14.92
CA SER A 66 9.67 -5.06 15.97
C SER A 66 10.84 -4.23 15.43
N LYS A 67 11.50 -3.44 16.30
CA LYS A 67 12.70 -2.66 15.93
C LYS A 67 13.78 -3.50 15.26
N ASN A 68 13.96 -4.74 15.72
CA ASN A 68 14.87 -5.71 15.10
C ASN A 68 14.50 -6.04 13.64
N ALA A 69 13.21 -6.17 13.32
CA ALA A 69 12.77 -6.45 11.96
C ALA A 69 13.03 -5.24 11.03
N LEU A 70 12.79 -4.03 11.55
CA LEU A 70 13.08 -2.79 10.84
C LEU A 70 14.59 -2.62 10.59
N GLU A 71 15.43 -2.87 11.59
CA GLU A 71 16.89 -2.83 11.43
C GLU A 71 17.41 -3.89 10.47
N ASN A 72 16.82 -5.09 10.50
CA ASN A 72 17.27 -6.17 9.62
C ASN A 72 16.94 -5.88 8.15
N GLU A 73 15.79 -5.25 7.88
CA GLU A 73 15.35 -4.99 6.51
C GLU A 73 15.80 -3.62 5.98
N PHE A 74 15.58 -2.55 6.75
CA PHE A 74 15.90 -1.18 6.35
C PHE A 74 17.31 -0.74 6.80
N GLY A 75 17.94 -1.45 7.71
CA GLY A 75 19.23 -1.05 8.30
C GLY A 75 19.10 0.03 9.38
N THR A 76 17.88 0.36 9.81
CA THR A 76 17.59 1.42 10.78
C THR A 76 16.46 1.00 11.72
N SER A 77 16.55 1.36 13.00
CA SER A 77 15.47 1.19 13.98
C SER A 77 14.58 2.44 14.09
N ASN A 78 14.84 3.47 13.28
CA ASN A 78 13.97 4.64 13.19
C ASN A 78 12.74 4.31 12.34
N GLU A 79 11.58 4.35 12.99
CA GLU A 79 10.28 4.12 12.37
C GLU A 79 10.01 5.16 11.27
N ASP A 80 10.39 6.41 11.47
CA ASP A 80 10.29 7.50 10.49
C ASP A 80 10.94 7.16 9.14
N ASP A 81 12.19 6.71 9.18
CA ASP A 81 12.97 6.43 7.97
C ASP A 81 12.40 5.21 7.25
N CYS A 82 12.00 4.19 8.03
CA CYS A 82 11.29 3.02 7.50
C CYS A 82 9.98 3.43 6.81
N LEU A 83 9.19 4.32 7.43
CA LEU A 83 7.94 4.82 6.87
C LEU A 83 8.19 5.54 5.54
N VAL A 84 9.19 6.42 5.46
CA VAL A 84 9.56 7.08 4.19
C VAL A 84 9.90 6.05 3.12
N LYS A 85 10.71 5.04 3.42
CA LYS A 85 11.10 3.97 2.49
C LYS A 85 9.90 3.17 2.00
N ILE A 86 9.02 2.79 2.92
CA ILE A 86 7.77 2.06 2.65
C ILE A 86 6.84 2.92 1.80
N LEU A 87 6.73 4.22 2.07
CA LEU A 87 5.87 5.12 1.30
C LEU A 87 6.44 5.43 -0.09
N GLU A 88 7.77 5.45 -0.27
CA GLU A 88 8.42 5.64 -1.58
C GLU A 88 8.38 4.37 -2.44
N GLY A 89 8.71 3.22 -1.86
CA GLY A 89 8.83 1.93 -2.56
C GLY A 89 7.61 1.01 -2.48
N GLY A 90 6.64 1.33 -1.62
CA GLY A 90 5.44 0.51 -1.40
C GLY A 90 4.37 0.71 -2.45
N GLU A 91 3.54 -0.31 -2.60
CA GLU A 91 2.41 -0.37 -3.51
C GLU A 91 1.09 -0.18 -2.75
N TYR A 92 0.19 0.61 -3.33
CA TYR A 92 -1.12 0.89 -2.76
C TYR A 92 -2.03 -0.34 -2.91
N GLN A 93 -2.32 -1.01 -1.80
CA GLN A 93 -3.39 -1.99 -1.71
C GLN A 93 -4.67 -1.29 -1.29
N THR A 94 -5.49 -0.92 -2.28
CA THR A 94 -6.86 -0.52 -1.99
C THR A 94 -7.64 -1.75 -1.53
N SER A 95 -8.19 -1.72 -0.32
CA SER A 95 -9.25 -2.66 0.09
C SER A 95 -10.60 -2.24 -0.52
N ALA A 96 -10.62 -1.67 -1.72
CA ALA A 96 -11.76 -1.84 -2.60
C ALA A 96 -11.65 -3.27 -3.11
N GLY A 97 -12.72 -4.06 -2.95
CA GLY A 97 -12.77 -5.42 -3.44
C GLY A 97 -12.12 -5.49 -4.81
N ARG A 98 -11.35 -6.55 -5.05
CA ARG A 98 -10.81 -6.89 -6.36
C ARG A 98 -11.98 -6.97 -7.34
N GLU A 99 -12.41 -5.81 -7.84
CA GLU A 99 -12.95 -5.61 -9.17
C GLU A 99 -11.80 -6.09 -10.01
N ARG A 100 -11.85 -7.40 -10.27
CA ARG A 100 -11.18 -7.99 -11.39
C ARG A 100 -11.75 -7.19 -12.57
N GLU A 101 -11.11 -6.07 -12.90
CA GLU A 101 -10.97 -5.63 -14.28
C GLU A 101 -10.17 -6.74 -14.95
N GLY A 102 -10.85 -7.88 -15.13
CA GLY A 102 -10.43 -8.97 -15.98
C GLY A 102 -10.48 -8.38 -17.37
N ASN A 103 -9.30 -7.97 -17.81
CA ASN A 103 -8.88 -7.79 -19.17
C ASN A 103 -10.02 -7.87 -20.19
N LYS A 104 -10.39 -6.68 -20.67
CA LYS A 104 -10.93 -6.42 -22.00
C LYS A 104 -10.54 -7.52 -22.99
N ASN A 105 -11.45 -8.46 -23.23
CA ASN A 105 -11.44 -9.27 -24.44
C ASN A 105 -12.59 -8.81 -25.34
N ASP A 106 -12.39 -7.61 -25.90
CA ASP A 106 -13.17 -7.11 -27.03
C ASP A 106 -12.64 -7.85 -28.28
N SER A 107 -12.98 -9.13 -28.41
CA SER A 107 -12.73 -9.90 -29.63
C SER A 107 -13.67 -9.40 -30.73
N MET A 108 -13.38 -8.21 -31.25
CA MET A 108 -13.77 -7.82 -32.59
C MET A 108 -13.03 -8.71 -33.59
N GLY A 109 -13.78 -9.66 -34.14
CA GLY A 109 -13.46 -10.40 -35.36
C GLY A 109 -14.70 -11.19 -35.74
N SER A 110 -15.53 -10.76 -36.68
CA SER A 110 -15.13 -10.62 -38.07
C SER A 110 -16.15 -9.73 -38.80
N MET A 111 -15.69 -8.59 -39.29
CA MET A 111 -16.33 -7.85 -40.37
C MET A 111 -16.12 -8.67 -41.66
N GLY A 112 -16.95 -9.69 -41.86
CA GLY A 112 -17.00 -10.50 -43.07
C GLY A 112 -17.83 -9.79 -44.13
N ILE A 113 -17.15 -8.95 -44.91
CA ILE A 113 -17.59 -8.42 -46.20
C ILE A 113 -18.13 -9.52 -47.13
N THR A 114 -19.10 -9.13 -47.97
CA THR A 114 -19.27 -9.52 -49.39
C THR A 114 -20.60 -10.20 -49.72
N ARG A 115 -21.43 -9.39 -50.42
CA ARG A 115 -22.46 -9.66 -51.45
C ARG A 115 -23.73 -10.42 -51.07
#